data_AF-A0A8T3N5F9-F1
#
_entry.id   AF-A0A8T3N5F9-F1
#
_cell.length_a   1.000
_cell.length_b   1.000
_cell.length_c   1.000
_cell.angle_alpha   90.00
_cell.angle_beta   90.00
_cell.angle_gamma   90.00
#
_symmetry.space_group_name_H-M   'P 1'
#
loop_
_entity.id
_entity.type
_entity.pdbx_description
1 polymer ?
#
loop_
_entity_poly.entity_id
_entity_poly.type
_entity_poly.pdbx_seq_one_letter_code
_entity_poly.pdbx_strand_id
1 'polypeptide(L)'
;MTKVTEIAGINRRGFLRAASVAIGGVAFAGPLASLYARQIEGIAGPRPEQGYGPLAPVADETTGRALLKLPQGFRYQSFGWTGDVMSDGTPTPDRHDGMAVVSVDVRQGAGPELVLIRNHEQGPAEVIGDGQAPIYDDFDLLGVLDGFGGGTTALFFGRGRFTGSQATLGGTLVNCAGGRTPWGSWLTCEEITLRGSQIGARDHGFVFEVPSPRRGVASAVPIEDMGFMQHEAVAVDPRTGFAYLTEDNAGEQELFNDNDDRPPPIRFLSISSKPASNSRGGPGARRNARDAQGRWRP
;
A
#
# COMPACT_ATOMS: atom_id res chain seq x y z
N MET A 1 24.52 26.04 -41.48
CA MET A 1 23.11 25.59 -41.52
C MET A 1 23.07 24.18 -40.96
N THR A 2 22.71 24.03 -39.69
CA THR A 2 22.57 22.71 -39.05
C THR A 2 21.21 22.72 -38.37
N LYS A 3 20.26 21.98 -38.95
CA LYS A 3 18.90 21.85 -38.43
C LYS A 3 18.95 21.10 -37.10
N VAL A 4 18.48 21.75 -36.03
CA VAL A 4 18.14 21.08 -34.77
C VAL A 4 16.85 20.31 -35.04
N THR A 5 16.90 18.98 -34.91
CA THR A 5 15.74 18.11 -35.02
C THR A 5 14.93 18.21 -33.73
N GLU A 6 13.74 18.80 -33.78
CA GLU A 6 12.74 18.71 -32.71
C GLU A 6 12.42 17.23 -32.44
N ILE A 7 12.68 16.76 -31.23
CA ILE A 7 12.16 15.48 -30.75
C ILE A 7 10.71 15.73 -30.38
N ALA A 8 9.79 15.24 -31.22
CA ALA A 8 8.36 15.28 -30.97
C ALA A 8 8.05 14.64 -29.59
N GLY A 9 7.62 15.47 -28.65
CA GLY A 9 7.24 15.06 -27.31
C GLY A 9 6.09 14.05 -27.36
N ILE A 10 6.26 12.93 -26.67
CA ILE A 10 5.17 11.97 -26.46
C ILE A 10 4.10 12.67 -25.63
N ASN A 11 3.01 13.03 -26.29
CA ASN A 11 1.79 13.54 -25.68
C ASN A 11 1.30 12.55 -24.58
N ARG A 12 0.76 13.06 -23.48
CA ARG A 12 0.07 12.31 -22.39
C ARG A 12 -0.87 11.21 -22.93
N ARG A 13 -1.50 11.43 -24.08
CA ARG A 13 -2.39 10.51 -24.79
C ARG A 13 -1.65 9.33 -25.48
N GLY A 14 -0.39 9.51 -25.86
CA GLY A 14 0.50 8.46 -26.35
C GLY A 14 1.13 7.63 -25.21
N PHE A 15 1.25 8.21 -24.01
CA PHE A 15 1.73 7.53 -22.80
C PHE A 15 0.76 6.43 -22.34
N LEU A 16 -0.55 6.69 -22.34
CA LEU A 16 -1.58 5.74 -21.91
C LEU A 16 -1.79 4.59 -22.92
N ARG A 17 -1.64 4.87 -24.21
CA ARG A 17 -1.73 3.85 -25.28
C ARG A 17 -0.60 2.80 -25.26
N ALA A 18 0.55 3.13 -24.68
CA ALA A 18 1.67 2.19 -24.55
C ALA A 18 1.50 1.23 -23.36
N ALA A 19 0.79 1.64 -22.30
CA ALA A 19 0.51 0.79 -21.14
C ALA A 19 -0.49 -0.34 -21.45
N SER A 20 -1.34 -0.16 -22.46
CA SER A 20 -2.35 -1.15 -22.88
C SER A 20 -1.82 -2.37 -23.63
N VAL A 21 -0.55 -2.38 -24.06
CA VAL A 21 0.02 -3.52 -24.81
C VAL A 21 0.74 -4.54 -23.90
N ALA A 22 1.12 -4.15 -22.68
CA ALA A 22 1.94 -4.99 -21.81
C ALA A 22 1.15 -5.96 -20.91
N ILE A 23 -0.18 -5.83 -20.80
CA ILE A 23 -1.03 -6.71 -19.98
C ILE A 23 -2.00 -7.46 -20.90
N GLY A 24 -1.43 -8.23 -21.82
CA GLY A 24 -2.17 -9.13 -22.68
C GLY A 24 -2.56 -10.41 -21.95
N GLY A 25 -3.83 -10.54 -21.59
CA GLY A 25 -4.50 -11.84 -21.57
C GLY A 25 -5.11 -12.30 -20.25
N VAL A 26 -6.26 -11.75 -19.86
CA VAL A 26 -7.48 -12.51 -19.49
C VAL A 26 -8.69 -11.61 -19.73
N ALA A 27 -9.60 -12.02 -20.61
CA ALA A 27 -10.86 -11.34 -20.84
C ALA A 27 -11.79 -11.51 -19.63
N PHE A 28 -11.77 -10.58 -18.67
CA PHE A 28 -12.84 -10.42 -17.69
C PHE A 28 -13.94 -9.54 -18.31
N ALA A 29 -14.79 -10.11 -19.15
CA ALA A 29 -15.99 -9.45 -19.62
C ALA A 29 -17.03 -9.43 -18.48
N GLY A 30 -17.12 -8.32 -17.76
CA GLY A 30 -18.07 -8.10 -16.67
C GLY A 30 -18.01 -6.66 -16.12
N PRO A 31 -18.73 -6.32 -15.05
CA PRO A 31 -18.79 -4.97 -14.45
C PRO A 31 -17.43 -4.38 -14.06
N LEU A 32 -16.39 -5.21 -13.95
CA LEU A 32 -15.02 -4.77 -13.75
C LEU A 32 -14.40 -4.19 -15.04
N ALA A 33 -14.79 -4.67 -16.23
CA ALA A 33 -14.33 -4.10 -17.49
C ALA A 33 -14.81 -2.65 -17.68
N SER A 34 -15.98 -2.27 -17.15
CA SER A 34 -16.43 -0.87 -17.18
C SER A 34 -15.72 0.01 -16.16
N LEU A 35 -15.21 -0.54 -15.06
CA LEU A 35 -14.30 0.15 -14.14
C LEU A 35 -12.91 0.33 -14.77
N TYR A 36 -12.37 -0.70 -15.42
CA TYR A 36 -11.08 -0.64 -16.11
C TYR A 36 -11.12 0.22 -17.38
N ALA A 37 -12.20 0.18 -18.17
CA ALA A 37 -12.37 1.03 -19.35
C ALA A 37 -12.45 2.52 -18.99
N ARG A 38 -13.00 2.87 -17.80
CA ARG A 38 -13.04 4.26 -17.29
C ARG A 38 -11.67 4.81 -16.91
N GLN A 39 -10.69 3.94 -16.62
CA GLN A 39 -9.35 4.36 -16.24
C GLN A 39 -8.42 4.63 -17.44
N ILE A 40 -8.79 4.15 -18.64
CA ILE A 40 -7.94 4.19 -19.84
C ILE A 40 -8.12 5.46 -20.68
N GLU A 41 -9.25 6.16 -20.59
CA GLU A 41 -9.51 7.28 -21.51
C GLU A 41 -9.33 8.69 -20.93
N GLY A 42 -9.39 8.92 -19.62
CA GLY A 42 -9.35 10.29 -19.06
C GLY A 42 -10.41 11.24 -19.67
N ILE A 43 -11.33 10.70 -20.46
CA ILE A 43 -12.59 11.33 -20.80
C ILE A 43 -13.37 11.20 -19.51
N ALA A 44 -13.90 12.32 -19.01
CA ALA A 44 -15.10 12.27 -18.19
C ALA A 44 -16.17 11.60 -19.05
N GLY A 45 -16.13 10.25 -19.15
CA GLY A 45 -17.26 9.48 -19.62
C GLY A 45 -18.43 9.91 -18.75
N PRO A 46 -19.66 9.95 -19.29
CA PRO A 46 -20.80 10.39 -18.51
C PRO A 46 -20.73 9.68 -17.16
N ARG A 47 -20.61 10.45 -16.07
CA ARG A 47 -20.97 9.92 -14.75
C ARG A 47 -22.28 9.21 -15.03
N PRO A 48 -22.41 7.90 -14.78
CA PRO A 48 -23.68 7.26 -15.06
C PRO A 48 -24.71 8.14 -14.34
N GLU A 49 -25.59 8.79 -15.11
CA GLU A 49 -26.40 9.90 -14.59
C GLU A 49 -27.25 9.43 -13.40
N GLN A 50 -27.43 8.11 -13.33
CA GLN A 50 -27.87 7.33 -12.21
C GLN A 50 -26.64 6.53 -11.73
N GLY A 51 -26.27 6.62 -10.45
CA GLY A 51 -25.22 5.77 -9.85
C GLY A 51 -25.52 4.27 -10.00
N TYR A 52 -24.90 3.40 -9.20
CA TYR A 52 -25.12 1.95 -9.30
C TYR A 52 -26.55 1.48 -8.92
N GLY A 53 -27.49 2.39 -8.70
CA GLY A 53 -28.84 2.14 -8.20
C GLY A 53 -28.95 2.35 -6.69
N PRO A 54 -30.16 2.16 -6.12
CA PRO A 54 -30.38 2.29 -4.69
C PRO A 54 -29.61 1.24 -3.89
N LEU A 55 -29.18 1.61 -2.67
CA LEU A 55 -28.50 0.71 -1.77
C LEU A 55 -29.51 -0.13 -0.97
N ALA A 56 -29.29 -1.44 -0.90
CA ALA A 56 -30.09 -2.36 -0.09
C ALA A 56 -29.16 -3.22 0.77
N PRO A 57 -29.59 -3.65 1.98
CA PRO A 57 -28.82 -4.59 2.77
C PRO A 57 -28.50 -5.85 1.97
N VAL A 58 -27.22 -6.23 1.92
CA VAL A 58 -26.77 -7.47 1.26
C VAL A 58 -26.22 -8.40 2.34
N ALA A 59 -26.58 -9.68 2.29
CA ALA A 59 -26.01 -10.66 3.21
C ALA A 59 -24.53 -10.88 2.90
N ASP A 60 -23.69 -10.76 3.92
CA ASP A 60 -22.29 -11.15 3.89
C ASP A 60 -22.17 -12.64 3.55
N GLU A 61 -21.36 -12.97 2.54
CA GLU A 61 -21.10 -14.36 2.15
C GLU A 61 -20.40 -15.17 3.25
N THR A 62 -19.74 -14.52 4.21
CA THR A 62 -19.05 -15.17 5.34
C THR A 62 -20.00 -15.42 6.50
N THR A 63 -20.68 -14.39 7.00
CA THR A 63 -21.48 -14.47 8.24
C THR A 63 -22.99 -14.68 8.00
N GLY A 64 -23.47 -14.47 6.77
CA GLY A 64 -24.91 -14.43 6.46
C GLY A 64 -25.62 -13.18 6.97
N ARG A 65 -24.92 -12.25 7.63
CA ARG A 65 -25.47 -11.02 8.20
C ARG A 65 -25.40 -9.86 7.22
N ALA A 66 -26.39 -8.98 7.25
CA ALA A 66 -26.38 -7.77 6.41
C ALA A 66 -25.59 -6.63 7.08
N LEU A 67 -24.27 -6.65 6.90
CA LEU A 67 -23.32 -5.66 7.44
C LEU A 67 -23.21 -4.42 6.54
N LEU A 68 -23.35 -4.59 5.22
CA LEU A 68 -23.26 -3.50 4.25
C LEU A 68 -24.53 -3.38 3.42
N LYS A 69 -24.85 -2.14 3.01
CA LYS A 69 -25.84 -1.86 1.98
C LYS A 69 -25.14 -1.63 0.66
N LEU A 70 -25.46 -2.43 -0.36
CA LEU A 70 -24.84 -2.35 -1.68
C LEU A 70 -25.92 -2.22 -2.77
N PRO A 71 -25.54 -1.75 -3.98
CA PRO A 71 -26.45 -1.75 -5.11
C PRO A 71 -26.81 -3.16 -5.58
N GLN A 72 -27.90 -3.29 -6.34
CA GLN A 72 -28.35 -4.59 -6.84
C GLN A 72 -27.25 -5.31 -7.65
N GLY A 73 -27.05 -6.60 -7.38
CA GLY A 73 -26.08 -7.45 -8.07
C GLY A 73 -24.67 -7.43 -7.47
N PHE A 74 -24.39 -6.54 -6.51
CA PHE A 74 -23.16 -6.58 -5.73
C PHE A 74 -23.25 -7.59 -4.59
N ARG A 75 -22.11 -8.16 -4.25
CA ARG A 75 -21.92 -9.10 -3.13
C ARG A 75 -20.60 -8.80 -2.43
N TYR A 76 -20.48 -9.21 -1.18
CA TYR A 76 -19.26 -9.03 -0.41
C TYR A 76 -19.08 -10.18 0.58
N GLN A 77 -17.84 -10.38 0.99
CA GLN A 77 -17.48 -11.28 2.09
C GLN A 77 -16.68 -10.48 3.11
N SER A 78 -16.98 -10.64 4.39
CA SER A 78 -16.12 -10.17 5.49
C SER A 78 -15.00 -11.17 5.77
N PHE A 79 -13.86 -10.71 6.28
CA PHE A 79 -12.70 -11.55 6.57
C PHE A 79 -11.78 -10.87 7.58
N GLY A 80 -10.95 -11.68 8.27
CA GLY A 80 -9.90 -11.20 9.17
C GLY A 80 -10.40 -10.15 10.16
N TRP A 81 -11.42 -10.51 10.94
CA TRP A 81 -12.00 -9.64 11.95
C TRP A 81 -11.01 -9.44 13.09
N THR A 82 -11.06 -8.30 13.76
CA THR A 82 -10.27 -8.06 14.97
C THR A 82 -10.46 -9.21 15.97
N GLY A 83 -9.35 -9.78 16.44
CA GLY A 83 -9.35 -10.93 17.35
C GLY A 83 -9.47 -12.29 16.68
N ASP A 84 -9.75 -12.39 15.38
CA ASP A 84 -9.67 -13.66 14.65
C ASP A 84 -8.23 -14.18 14.71
N VAL A 85 -8.06 -15.47 14.99
CA VAL A 85 -6.72 -16.08 15.05
C VAL A 85 -6.13 -16.16 13.64
N MET A 86 -4.97 -15.53 13.46
CA MET A 86 -4.18 -15.57 12.23
C MET A 86 -3.44 -16.91 12.11
N SER A 87 -2.84 -17.17 10.94
CA SER A 87 -2.11 -18.40 10.65
C SER A 87 -0.80 -18.55 11.45
N ASP A 88 -0.29 -17.47 12.02
CA ASP A 88 0.83 -17.47 12.99
C ASP A 88 0.37 -17.73 14.44
N GLY A 89 -0.94 -17.90 14.67
CA GLY A 89 -1.51 -18.17 15.99
C GLY A 89 -1.82 -16.92 16.82
N THR A 90 -1.52 -15.73 16.33
CA THR A 90 -1.79 -14.47 17.03
C THR A 90 -3.16 -13.87 16.65
N PRO A 91 -3.78 -13.04 17.51
CA PRO A 91 -5.02 -12.38 17.16
C PRO A 91 -4.81 -11.36 16.04
N THR A 92 -5.79 -11.24 15.15
CA THR A 92 -5.82 -10.18 14.14
C THR A 92 -5.89 -8.82 14.85
N PRO A 93 -4.94 -7.91 14.62
CA PRO A 93 -4.93 -6.60 15.29
C PRO A 93 -6.11 -5.73 14.83
N ASP A 94 -6.47 -4.72 15.61
CA ASP A 94 -7.57 -3.81 15.26
C ASP A 94 -7.12 -2.69 14.29
N ARG A 95 -7.95 -1.64 14.14
CA ARG A 95 -7.64 -0.44 13.35
C ARG A 95 -7.09 -0.74 11.95
N HIS A 96 -7.81 -1.61 11.23
CA HIS A 96 -7.51 -1.92 9.83
C HIS A 96 -7.54 -0.66 8.97
N ASP A 97 -6.49 -0.44 8.20
CA ASP A 97 -6.40 0.72 7.31
C ASP A 97 -5.88 0.32 5.91
N GLY A 98 -5.06 1.17 5.28
CA GLY A 98 -4.64 1.08 3.90
C GLY A 98 -4.12 -0.30 3.53
N MET A 99 -4.55 -0.75 2.35
CA MET A 99 -4.21 -2.07 1.85
C MET A 99 -4.19 -2.14 0.34
N ALA A 100 -3.38 -3.06 -0.21
CA ALA A 100 -3.37 -3.35 -1.63
C ALA A 100 -2.97 -4.80 -1.93
N VAL A 101 -3.40 -5.30 -3.08
CA VAL A 101 -2.93 -6.57 -3.64
C VAL A 101 -1.48 -6.41 -4.13
N VAL A 102 -0.53 -7.03 -3.44
CA VAL A 102 0.89 -6.97 -3.79
C VAL A 102 1.33 -8.12 -4.70
N SER A 103 0.61 -9.25 -4.66
CA SER A 103 0.91 -10.43 -5.48
C SER A 103 -0.35 -11.09 -6.01
N VAL A 104 -0.27 -11.54 -7.27
CA VAL A 104 -1.27 -12.39 -7.93
C VAL A 104 -0.52 -13.54 -8.57
N ASP A 105 -0.75 -14.75 -8.06
CA ASP A 105 -0.15 -15.97 -8.60
C ASP A 105 -1.25 -16.76 -9.34
N VAL A 106 -1.00 -17.10 -10.59
CA VAL A 106 -1.90 -17.94 -11.41
C VAL A 106 -1.17 -19.24 -11.73
N ARG A 107 -1.61 -20.35 -11.11
CA ARG A 107 -1.07 -21.69 -11.40
C ARG A 107 -2.01 -22.41 -12.35
N GLN A 108 -1.46 -23.14 -13.33
CA GLN A 108 -2.29 -23.93 -14.26
C GLN A 108 -3.15 -24.94 -13.48
N GLY A 109 -4.47 -24.93 -13.74
CA GLY A 109 -5.44 -25.79 -13.04
C GLY A 109 -5.88 -25.31 -11.65
N ALA A 110 -5.27 -24.25 -11.11
CA ALA A 110 -5.76 -23.55 -9.92
C ALA A 110 -6.30 -22.17 -10.30
N GLY A 111 -7.31 -21.67 -9.57
CA GLY A 111 -7.74 -20.29 -9.72
C GLY A 111 -6.68 -19.31 -9.18
N PRO A 112 -6.86 -18.00 -9.38
CA PRO A 112 -5.89 -17.01 -8.91
C PRO A 112 -5.76 -17.06 -7.38
N GLU A 113 -4.51 -16.93 -6.92
CA GLU A 113 -4.15 -16.70 -5.53
C GLU A 113 -3.69 -15.26 -5.36
N LEU A 114 -4.28 -14.53 -4.41
CA LEU A 114 -3.97 -13.13 -4.14
C LEU A 114 -3.31 -13.00 -2.77
N VAL A 115 -2.39 -12.05 -2.68
CA VAL A 115 -1.83 -11.59 -1.40
C VAL A 115 -2.06 -10.09 -1.30
N LEU A 116 -2.79 -9.67 -0.27
CA LEU A 116 -2.89 -8.27 0.12
C LEU A 116 -1.97 -8.03 1.32
N ILE A 117 -1.41 -6.83 1.41
CA ILE A 117 -0.85 -6.32 2.67
C ILE A 117 -1.82 -5.28 3.21
N ARG A 118 -2.13 -5.34 4.50
CA ARG A 118 -3.04 -4.43 5.21
C ARG A 118 -2.32 -3.80 6.39
N ASN A 119 -2.49 -2.50 6.55
CA ASN A 119 -2.00 -1.75 7.69
C ASN A 119 -2.88 -1.89 8.92
N HIS A 120 -2.27 -1.64 10.07
CA HIS A 120 -2.92 -1.50 11.36
C HIS A 120 -2.50 -0.16 11.98
N GLU A 121 -3.43 0.78 12.06
CA GLU A 121 -3.19 2.17 12.48
C GLU A 121 -3.16 2.29 14.02
N GLN A 122 -2.37 1.43 14.66
CA GLN A 122 -2.27 1.37 16.11
C GLN A 122 -1.15 2.27 16.63
N GLY A 123 -1.45 2.94 17.74
CA GLY A 123 -0.47 3.65 18.57
C GLY A 123 0.23 2.69 19.54
N PRO A 124 0.34 3.06 20.83
CA PRO A 124 0.82 2.14 21.85
C PRO A 124 -0.14 0.96 22.05
N ALA A 125 0.35 -0.25 21.80
CA ALA A 125 -0.36 -1.53 21.92
C ALA A 125 0.66 -2.69 21.78
N GLU A 126 0.22 -3.91 22.03
CA GLU A 126 1.05 -5.11 21.82
C GLU A 126 1.56 -5.17 20.37
N VAL A 127 2.85 -5.45 20.21
CA VAL A 127 3.49 -5.61 18.89
C VAL A 127 2.80 -6.72 18.10
N ILE A 128 2.47 -6.43 16.84
CA ILE A 128 1.78 -7.38 15.95
C ILE A 128 2.62 -8.63 15.71
N GLY A 129 2.00 -9.81 15.87
CA GLY A 129 2.55 -11.10 15.48
C GLY A 129 3.22 -11.86 16.61
N ASP A 130 3.77 -13.02 16.29
CA ASP A 130 4.41 -13.97 17.23
C ASP A 130 5.90 -13.70 17.44
N GLY A 131 6.39 -12.53 16.99
CA GLY A 131 7.81 -12.17 16.97
C GLY A 131 8.62 -12.79 15.83
N GLN A 132 8.02 -13.56 14.91
CA GLN A 132 8.72 -14.06 13.72
C GLN A 132 8.72 -13.05 12.56
N ALA A 133 7.69 -12.19 12.49
CA ALA A 133 7.70 -11.06 11.59
C ALA A 133 8.80 -10.06 12.01
N PRO A 134 9.47 -9.39 11.06
CA PRO A 134 10.40 -8.32 11.39
C PRO A 134 9.75 -7.26 12.28
N ILE A 135 10.48 -6.83 13.30
CA ILE A 135 10.08 -5.78 14.23
C ILE A 135 10.98 -4.57 14.00
N TYR A 136 10.40 -3.41 13.73
CA TYR A 136 11.16 -2.17 13.58
C TYR A 136 11.65 -1.66 14.93
N ASP A 137 10.72 -1.43 15.86
CA ASP A 137 11.00 -1.01 17.22
C ASP A 137 10.37 -2.02 18.21
N ASP A 138 11.22 -2.64 19.01
CA ASP A 138 10.87 -3.56 20.09
C ASP A 138 10.78 -2.85 21.45
N PHE A 139 10.54 -1.53 21.41
CA PHE A 139 10.34 -0.70 22.59
C PHE A 139 9.29 -1.31 23.54
N ASP A 140 9.69 -1.49 24.80
CA ASP A 140 8.83 -1.87 25.92
C ASP A 140 9.17 -0.95 27.08
N LEU A 141 8.15 -0.30 27.65
CA LEU A 141 8.30 0.53 28.84
C LEU A 141 7.89 -0.23 30.10
N LEU A 142 8.64 -1.29 30.44
CA LEU A 142 8.50 -2.05 31.69
C LEU A 142 7.05 -2.43 32.02
N GLY A 143 6.26 -2.83 31.02
CA GLY A 143 4.84 -3.19 31.19
C GLY A 143 3.88 -2.02 31.45
N VAL A 144 4.33 -0.78 31.26
CA VAL A 144 3.47 0.41 31.20
C VAL A 144 2.94 0.63 29.79
N LEU A 145 3.75 0.30 28.78
CA LEU A 145 3.38 0.29 27.36
C LEU A 145 3.83 -1.04 26.78
N ASP A 146 2.87 -1.78 26.21
CA ASP A 146 3.09 -3.11 25.60
C ASP A 146 3.81 -3.04 24.23
N GLY A 147 4.33 -1.86 23.90
CA GLY A 147 5.08 -1.55 22.69
C GLY A 147 4.30 -0.70 21.69
N PHE A 148 4.72 -0.81 20.43
CA PHE A 148 4.09 -0.13 19.31
C PHE A 148 3.36 -1.15 18.45
N GLY A 149 2.02 -1.08 18.49
CA GLY A 149 1.15 -2.06 17.84
C GLY A 149 0.90 -1.77 16.37
N GLY A 150 1.47 -0.70 15.81
CA GLY A 150 1.40 -0.49 14.37
C GLY A 150 2.14 -1.58 13.61
N GLY A 151 1.76 -1.75 12.35
CA GLY A 151 2.40 -2.72 11.47
C GLY A 151 1.51 -3.15 10.32
N THR A 152 1.82 -4.33 9.79
CA THR A 152 1.10 -4.88 8.64
C THR A 152 0.83 -6.37 8.78
N THR A 153 -0.27 -6.81 8.17
CA THR A 153 -0.60 -8.22 7.99
C THR A 153 -0.74 -8.55 6.51
N ALA A 154 -0.30 -9.75 6.11
CA ALA A 154 -0.65 -10.33 4.82
C ALA A 154 -1.99 -11.04 4.91
N LEU A 155 -2.86 -10.82 3.92
CA LEU A 155 -4.13 -11.52 3.75
C LEU A 155 -4.06 -12.39 2.49
N PHE A 156 -4.40 -13.66 2.63
CA PHE A 156 -4.34 -14.63 1.55
C PHE A 156 -5.74 -14.94 1.02
N PHE A 157 -5.87 -14.94 -0.31
CA PHE A 157 -7.10 -15.36 -0.98
C PHE A 157 -6.79 -16.42 -2.03
N GLY A 158 -7.63 -17.46 -2.10
CA GLY A 158 -7.59 -18.48 -3.13
C GLY A 158 -8.97 -18.63 -3.76
N ARG A 159 -9.04 -18.57 -5.10
CA ARG A 159 -10.32 -18.71 -5.84
C ARG A 159 -11.41 -17.74 -5.36
N GLY A 160 -11.01 -16.53 -4.97
CA GLY A 160 -11.90 -15.48 -4.48
C GLY A 160 -12.33 -15.60 -3.00
N ARG A 161 -11.85 -16.61 -2.26
CA ARG A 161 -12.17 -16.80 -0.83
C ARG A 161 -10.97 -16.48 0.04
N PHE A 162 -11.20 -15.89 1.21
CA PHE A 162 -10.18 -15.69 2.23
C PHE A 162 -9.69 -17.05 2.74
N THR A 163 -8.37 -17.24 2.81
CA THR A 163 -7.74 -18.51 3.22
C THR A 163 -6.86 -18.39 4.45
N GLY A 164 -6.60 -17.18 4.93
CA GLY A 164 -5.80 -16.93 6.13
C GLY A 164 -5.07 -15.59 6.09
N SER A 165 -4.40 -15.27 7.18
CA SER A 165 -3.58 -14.08 7.33
C SER A 165 -2.39 -14.33 8.24
N GLN A 166 -1.38 -13.47 8.21
CA GLN A 166 -0.24 -13.51 9.12
C GLN A 166 0.38 -12.12 9.27
N ALA A 167 1.10 -11.88 10.35
CA ALA A 167 1.94 -10.68 10.51
C ALA A 167 3.03 -10.60 9.43
N THR A 168 3.33 -9.37 8.98
CA THR A 168 4.41 -9.11 8.00
C THR A 168 5.41 -8.05 8.44
N LEU A 169 5.01 -7.12 9.31
CA LEU A 169 5.87 -6.12 9.95
C LEU A 169 5.20 -5.71 11.26
N GLY A 170 5.96 -5.63 12.35
CA GLY A 170 5.51 -5.08 13.63
C GLY A 170 6.44 -3.99 14.15
N GLY A 171 6.05 -3.34 15.25
CA GLY A 171 6.87 -2.33 15.92
C GLY A 171 6.97 -1.01 15.15
N THR A 172 6.04 -0.75 14.22
CA THR A 172 5.83 0.57 13.64
C THR A 172 4.65 1.25 14.34
N LEU A 173 4.34 2.49 13.99
CA LEU A 173 3.39 3.31 14.75
C LEU A 173 2.44 4.08 13.83
N VAL A 174 1.13 4.01 14.11
CA VAL A 174 0.07 4.70 13.37
C VAL A 174 0.18 4.46 11.86
N ASN A 175 0.25 3.18 11.44
CA ASN A 175 0.29 2.86 10.02
C ASN A 175 -1.06 3.17 9.37
N CYS A 176 -1.17 4.32 8.71
CA CYS A 176 -2.42 4.77 8.10
C CYS A 176 -2.60 4.14 6.70
N ALA A 177 -2.40 4.92 5.62
CA ALA A 177 -2.46 4.41 4.26
C ALA A 177 -1.07 4.01 3.70
N GLY A 178 -0.90 4.14 2.39
CA GLY A 178 0.32 3.70 1.75
C GLY A 178 0.24 3.62 0.24
N GLY A 179 1.13 2.81 -0.34
CA GLY A 179 1.30 2.71 -1.77
C GLY A 179 1.77 1.37 -2.28
N ARG A 180 1.05 0.79 -3.25
CA ARG A 180 1.54 -0.39 -3.97
C ARG A 180 2.67 0.00 -4.92
N THR A 181 3.79 -0.70 -4.84
CA THR A 181 4.89 -0.52 -5.78
C THR A 181 4.65 -1.29 -7.10
N PRO A 182 5.21 -0.82 -8.23
CA PRO A 182 5.16 -1.54 -9.50
C PRO A 182 5.79 -2.95 -9.43
N TRP A 183 6.77 -3.16 -8.54
CA TRP A 183 7.49 -4.43 -8.38
C TRP A 183 6.84 -5.40 -7.38
N GLY A 184 5.67 -5.08 -6.83
CA GLY A 184 4.86 -6.02 -6.06
C GLY A 184 5.18 -6.07 -4.56
N SER A 185 5.37 -4.90 -3.97
CA SER A 185 5.41 -4.66 -2.52
C SER A 185 4.41 -3.56 -2.13
N TRP A 186 4.20 -3.41 -0.83
CA TRP A 186 3.45 -2.35 -0.20
C TRP A 186 4.40 -1.40 0.51
N LEU A 187 4.18 -0.09 0.34
CA LEU A 187 4.81 0.95 1.13
C LEU A 187 3.82 1.34 2.23
N THR A 188 4.08 0.91 3.46
CA THR A 188 3.28 1.31 4.63
C THR A 188 3.82 2.61 5.19
N CYS A 189 2.93 3.49 5.65
CA CYS A 189 3.24 4.86 6.05
C CYS A 189 2.85 5.08 7.51
N GLU A 190 3.79 5.56 8.32
CA GLU A 190 3.51 6.02 9.68
C GLU A 190 2.97 7.47 9.63
N GLU A 191 1.72 7.67 10.03
CA GLU A 191 1.07 8.97 10.14
C GLU A 191 1.36 9.61 11.51
N ILE A 192 2.64 9.68 11.88
CA ILE A 192 3.08 10.26 13.14
C ILE A 192 4.45 10.89 12.98
N THR A 193 4.86 11.73 13.92
CA THR A 193 6.22 12.25 14.01
C THR A 193 6.65 12.15 15.46
N LEU A 194 7.45 11.13 15.77
CA LEU A 194 7.95 10.86 17.12
C LEU A 194 9.47 10.83 17.11
N ARG A 195 10.11 11.67 17.92
CA ARG A 195 11.53 11.58 18.25
C ARG A 195 11.70 10.70 19.48
N GLY A 196 11.83 9.39 19.27
CA GLY A 196 11.74 8.39 20.34
C GLY A 196 12.94 8.35 21.29
N SER A 197 14.06 8.97 20.93
CA SER A 197 15.30 8.92 21.72
C SER A 197 15.14 9.39 23.17
N GLN A 198 14.15 10.24 23.46
CA GLN A 198 13.87 10.74 24.81
C GLN A 198 13.27 9.68 25.74
N ILE A 199 12.64 8.66 25.17
CA ILE A 199 11.99 7.57 25.91
C ILE A 199 12.68 6.22 25.68
N GLY A 200 13.75 6.18 24.89
CA GLY A 200 14.47 4.95 24.55
C GLY A 200 13.87 4.19 23.35
N ALA A 201 12.89 4.78 22.67
CA ALA A 201 12.32 4.30 21.42
C ALA A 201 13.15 4.80 20.21
N ARG A 202 12.88 4.22 19.05
CA ARG A 202 13.33 4.72 17.74
C ARG A 202 12.48 5.91 17.31
N ASP A 203 12.94 6.61 16.29
CA ASP A 203 12.15 7.68 15.68
C ASP A 203 11.04 7.06 14.82
N HIS A 204 9.83 7.63 14.84
CA HIS A 204 8.71 7.21 13.98
C HIS A 204 8.18 8.36 13.13
N GLY A 205 7.63 8.03 11.97
CA GLY A 205 7.23 8.96 10.91
C GLY A 205 7.91 8.64 9.60
N PHE A 206 8.05 7.36 9.30
CA PHE A 206 8.73 6.85 8.12
C PHE A 206 7.84 5.96 7.26
N VAL A 207 8.32 5.70 6.05
CA VAL A 207 7.75 4.71 5.14
C VAL A 207 8.57 3.42 5.20
N PHE A 208 7.90 2.26 5.16
CA PHE A 208 8.54 0.95 5.14
C PHE A 208 8.09 0.11 3.95
N GLU A 209 9.00 -0.68 3.38
CA GLU A 209 8.68 -1.60 2.29
C GLU A 209 8.37 -3.01 2.80
N VAL A 210 7.17 -3.50 2.46
CA VAL A 210 6.63 -4.82 2.81
C VAL A 210 6.33 -5.61 1.52
N PRO A 211 7.18 -6.54 1.12
CA PRO A 211 6.90 -7.42 -0.02
C PRO A 211 5.82 -8.45 0.34
N SER A 212 5.31 -9.15 -0.68
CA SER A 212 4.57 -10.39 -0.42
C SER A 212 5.45 -11.38 0.37
N PRO A 213 4.96 -12.02 1.45
CA PRO A 213 5.71 -13.05 2.19
C PRO A 213 6.12 -14.26 1.33
N ARG A 214 5.52 -14.42 0.15
CA ARG A 214 5.92 -15.45 -0.84
C ARG A 214 7.20 -15.08 -1.61
N ARG A 215 7.60 -13.82 -1.59
CA ARG A 215 8.69 -13.25 -2.40
C ARG A 215 9.82 -12.69 -1.55
N GLY A 216 9.55 -12.36 -0.30
CA GLY A 216 10.56 -11.85 0.63
C GLY A 216 9.98 -11.51 1.99
N VAL A 217 10.82 -10.95 2.84
CA VAL A 217 10.50 -10.53 4.20
C VAL A 217 10.53 -9.00 4.24
N ALA A 218 9.68 -8.38 5.07
CA ALA A 218 9.71 -6.92 5.25
C ALA A 218 11.09 -6.47 5.74
N SER A 219 11.50 -5.27 5.35
CA SER A 219 12.84 -4.80 5.69
C SER A 219 13.00 -4.42 7.16
N ALA A 220 11.92 -3.99 7.84
CA ALA A 220 11.97 -3.33 9.16
C ALA A 220 13.05 -2.23 9.24
N VAL A 221 13.37 -1.62 8.10
CA VAL A 221 14.31 -0.51 7.98
C VAL A 221 13.54 0.64 7.32
N PRO A 222 13.50 1.82 7.95
CA PRO A 222 12.78 2.95 7.41
C PRO A 222 13.41 3.41 6.10
N ILE A 223 12.56 3.88 5.19
CA ILE A 223 12.97 4.53 3.97
C ILE A 223 13.19 6.02 4.29
N GLU A 224 14.36 6.35 4.83
CA GLU A 224 14.67 7.73 5.26
C GLU A 224 14.64 8.74 4.09
N ASP A 225 14.99 8.29 2.87
CA ASP A 225 14.90 9.12 1.66
C ASP A 225 13.44 9.57 1.38
N MET A 226 12.43 8.91 1.96
CA MET A 226 11.01 9.31 1.89
C MET A 226 10.59 10.40 2.87
N GLY A 227 11.56 10.94 3.62
CA GLY A 227 11.34 12.03 4.57
C GLY A 227 10.89 11.52 5.93
N PHE A 228 10.73 12.48 6.84
CA PHE A 228 10.27 12.26 8.21
C PHE A 228 9.11 13.21 8.48
N MET A 229 7.88 12.70 8.39
CA MET A 229 6.63 13.48 8.47
C MET A 229 5.44 12.55 8.77
N GLN A 230 4.23 13.10 8.92
CA GLN A 230 3.00 12.33 9.08
C GLN A 230 2.55 11.78 7.71
N HIS A 231 3.13 10.66 7.28
CA HIS A 231 2.86 10.09 5.96
C HIS A 231 1.48 9.45 5.90
N GLU A 232 0.67 9.90 4.94
CA GLU A 232 -0.66 9.33 4.70
C GLU A 232 -0.57 8.24 3.61
N ALA A 233 -0.37 8.63 2.34
CA ALA A 233 -0.35 7.69 1.21
C ALA A 233 0.85 7.91 0.28
N VAL A 234 1.15 6.90 -0.54
CA VAL A 234 2.20 6.96 -1.56
C VAL A 234 1.67 6.47 -2.91
N ALA A 235 1.88 7.25 -3.97
CA ALA A 235 1.67 6.79 -5.34
C ALA A 235 3.02 6.69 -6.06
N VAL A 236 3.31 5.54 -6.66
CA VAL A 236 4.55 5.33 -7.42
C VAL A 236 4.25 5.30 -8.91
N ASP A 237 4.87 6.20 -9.68
CA ASP A 237 4.79 6.17 -11.15
C ASP A 237 5.63 5.00 -11.69
N PRO A 238 5.02 3.99 -12.33
CA PRO A 238 5.74 2.82 -12.83
C PRO A 238 6.72 3.13 -13.96
N ARG A 239 6.62 4.28 -14.62
CA ARG A 239 7.51 4.64 -15.74
C ARG A 239 8.75 5.40 -15.32
N THR A 240 8.62 6.28 -14.33
CA THR A 240 9.73 7.11 -13.85
C THR A 240 10.33 6.59 -12.55
N GLY A 241 9.57 5.82 -11.77
CA GLY A 241 9.92 5.41 -10.41
C GLY A 241 9.72 6.51 -9.37
N PHE A 242 9.13 7.66 -9.73
CA PHE A 242 8.84 8.72 -8.77
C PHE A 242 7.75 8.28 -7.79
N ALA A 243 8.05 8.45 -6.51
CA ALA A 243 7.06 8.36 -5.43
C ALA A 243 6.48 9.75 -5.17
N TYR A 244 5.16 9.80 -4.97
CA TYR A 244 4.38 10.97 -4.62
C TYR A 244 3.75 10.69 -3.26
N LEU A 245 4.25 11.37 -2.23
CA LEU A 245 3.79 11.19 -0.85
C LEU A 245 2.78 12.26 -0.47
N THR A 246 1.92 11.96 0.48
CA THR A 246 0.99 12.92 1.10
C THR A 246 1.32 13.05 2.59
N GLU A 247 1.15 14.25 3.15
CA GLU A 247 1.33 14.51 4.57
C GLU A 247 -0.02 14.96 5.15
N ASP A 248 -0.49 14.29 6.21
CA ASP A 248 -1.68 14.71 6.96
C ASP A 248 -1.24 15.37 8.27
N ASN A 249 -0.98 16.68 8.19
CA ASN A 249 -0.56 17.49 9.34
C ASN A 249 -1.54 18.65 9.52
N ALA A 250 -2.38 18.54 10.55
CA ALA A 250 -3.36 19.58 10.90
C ALA A 250 -2.73 20.93 11.30
N GLY A 251 -1.43 21.00 11.59
CA GLY A 251 -0.75 22.18 12.15
C GLY A 251 -0.20 23.22 11.16
N GLU A 252 -0.07 22.90 9.87
CA GLU A 252 0.38 23.85 8.83
C GLU A 252 -0.64 23.98 7.69
N GLN A 253 -1.90 24.28 8.03
CA GLN A 253 -2.87 24.77 7.04
C GLN A 253 -2.68 26.28 6.80
N GLU A 254 -1.59 26.69 6.16
CA GLU A 254 -1.59 27.99 5.45
C GLU A 254 -2.28 27.83 4.08
N LEU A 255 -3.61 27.76 4.13
CA LEU A 255 -4.55 28.65 3.44
C LEU A 255 -5.97 28.05 3.50
N PHE A 256 -6.78 28.62 4.40
CA PHE A 256 -8.25 28.54 4.33
C PHE A 256 -8.77 29.24 3.06
N ASN A 257 -9.89 28.74 2.52
CA ASN A 257 -11.03 29.64 2.32
C ASN A 257 -12.31 28.96 2.82
N ASP A 258 -12.79 29.51 3.92
CA ASP A 258 -14.10 29.35 4.52
C ASP A 258 -15.17 29.76 3.48
N ASN A 259 -15.71 28.77 2.75
CA ASN A 259 -16.91 28.73 1.89
C ASN A 259 -16.84 27.76 0.69
N ASP A 260 -15.92 26.79 0.67
CA ASP A 260 -15.81 25.84 -0.45
C ASP A 260 -15.54 24.42 0.08
N ASP A 261 -16.41 23.46 -0.27
CA ASP A 261 -16.36 22.03 0.10
C ASP A 261 -15.16 21.28 -0.53
N ARG A 262 -13.96 21.87 -0.56
CA ARG A 262 -12.76 21.26 -1.15
C ARG A 262 -11.82 20.73 -0.07
N PRO A 263 -11.35 19.48 -0.17
CA PRO A 263 -10.39 18.91 0.76
C PRO A 263 -9.04 19.65 0.72
N PRO A 264 -8.27 19.62 1.82
CA PRO A 264 -7.01 20.37 1.97
C PRO A 264 -5.92 19.95 0.96
N PRO A 265 -4.92 20.81 0.70
CA PRO A 265 -3.88 20.56 -0.29
C PRO A 265 -2.86 19.52 0.18
N ILE A 266 -2.65 18.51 -0.65
CA ILE A 266 -1.63 17.47 -0.52
C ILE A 266 -0.23 18.03 -0.90
N ARG A 267 0.77 17.92 -0.02
CA ARG A 267 2.18 18.24 -0.34
C ARG A 267 2.87 17.05 -1.00
N PHE A 268 3.36 17.23 -2.23
CA PHE A 268 4.08 16.19 -2.98
C PHE A 268 5.59 16.28 -2.78
N LEU A 269 6.20 15.27 -2.16
CA LEU A 269 7.64 15.05 -2.25
C LEU A 269 7.93 14.06 -3.39
N SER A 270 8.78 14.43 -4.35
CA SER A 270 9.26 13.51 -5.40
C SER A 270 10.68 13.06 -5.10
N ILE A 271 10.90 11.76 -4.91
CA ILE A 271 12.24 11.20 -4.71
C ILE A 271 12.67 10.46 -5.96
N SER A 272 13.84 10.82 -6.49
CA SER A 272 14.36 10.31 -7.76
C SER A 272 15.37 9.16 -7.63
N SER A 273 15.59 8.64 -6.42
CA SER A 273 16.51 7.53 -6.17
C SER A 273 15.93 6.50 -5.21
N LYS A 274 16.01 5.22 -5.58
CA LYS A 274 15.69 4.10 -4.69
C LYS A 274 16.56 4.19 -3.42
N PRO A 275 15.96 4.15 -2.22
CA PRO A 275 16.68 3.96 -0.96
C PRO A 275 17.21 2.53 -0.92
N ALA A 276 18.47 2.37 -0.56
CA ALA A 276 19.08 1.06 -0.46
C ALA A 276 18.51 0.29 0.74
N SER A 277 17.58 -0.65 0.51
CA SER A 277 17.36 -1.71 1.50
C SER A 277 18.62 -2.57 1.56
N ASN A 278 19.34 -2.47 2.66
CA ASN A 278 20.60 -3.15 2.88
C ASN A 278 20.32 -4.60 3.34
N SER A 279 19.78 -5.45 2.46
CA SER A 279 19.79 -6.89 2.70
C SER A 279 21.16 -7.47 2.40
N ARG A 280 22.08 -7.42 3.38
CA ARG A 280 23.36 -8.13 3.30
C ARG A 280 23.68 -8.86 4.60
N GLY A 281 23.37 -10.16 4.62
CA GLY A 281 24.12 -11.15 5.38
C GLY A 281 25.06 -11.93 4.45
N GLY A 282 26.37 -11.94 4.75
CA GLY A 282 27.33 -12.93 4.22
C GLY A 282 28.46 -12.39 3.29
N PRO A 283 29.74 -12.78 3.50
CA PRO A 283 30.90 -12.15 2.86
C PRO A 283 31.29 -12.81 1.53
N GLY A 284 31.40 -12.01 0.45
CA GLY A 284 31.91 -12.52 -0.84
C GLY A 284 31.53 -11.69 -2.08
N ALA A 285 32.14 -10.52 -2.22
CA ALA A 285 32.48 -9.82 -3.47
C ALA A 285 31.52 -9.82 -4.71
N ARG A 286 31.00 -8.60 -4.98
CA ARG A 286 30.92 -7.87 -6.29
C ARG A 286 29.86 -8.31 -7.33
N ARG A 287 28.91 -7.43 -7.67
CA ARG A 287 29.00 -6.33 -8.68
C ARG A 287 27.69 -5.50 -8.71
N ASN A 288 27.86 -4.24 -9.07
CA ASN A 288 26.86 -3.15 -9.05
C ASN A 288 25.65 -3.41 -9.96
N ALA A 289 24.45 -3.09 -9.46
CA ALA A 289 23.21 -3.03 -10.25
C ALA A 289 22.81 -1.58 -10.61
N ARG A 290 23.79 -0.70 -10.85
CA ARG A 290 23.56 0.67 -11.35
C ARG A 290 24.38 0.90 -12.60
N ASP A 291 23.80 1.53 -13.61
CA ASP A 291 24.57 2.10 -14.71
C ASP A 291 25.39 3.32 -14.24
N ALA A 292 26.26 3.85 -15.11
CA ALA A 292 27.12 4.98 -14.81
C ALA A 292 26.36 6.29 -14.50
N GLN A 293 25.03 6.29 -14.58
CA GLN A 293 24.14 7.42 -14.28
C GLN A 293 23.20 7.14 -13.10
N GLY A 294 23.39 6.04 -12.36
CA GLY A 294 22.59 5.73 -11.18
C GLY A 294 21.17 5.26 -11.46
N ARG A 295 20.84 4.91 -12.71
CA ARG A 295 19.50 4.43 -13.11
C ARG A 295 19.40 2.91 -13.03
N TRP A 296 18.21 2.45 -12.65
CA TRP A 296 17.85 1.04 -12.58
C TRP A 296 17.48 0.51 -13.97
N ARG A 297 17.95 -0.69 -14.32
CA ARG A 297 17.58 -1.37 -15.57
C ARG A 297 16.27 -2.17 -15.37
N PRO A 298 15.41 -2.26 -16.41
CA PRO A 298 14.12 -2.94 -16.34
C PRO A 298 14.24 -4.42 -16.00
#